data_AF-A0A6P8RBN8-F1
#
_entry.id   AF-A0A6P8RBN8-F1
#
_cell.length_a   1.000
_cell.length_b   1.000
_cell.length_c   1.000
_cell.angle_alpha   90.00
_cell.angle_beta   90.00
_cell.angle_gamma   90.00
#
_symmetry.space_group_name_H-M   'P 1'
#
loop_
_entity.id
_entity.type
_entity.pdbx_description
1 polymer ?
#
loop_
_entity_poly.entity_id
_entity_poly.type
_entity_poly.pdbx_seq_one_letter_code
_entity_poly.pdbx_strand_id
1 'polypeptide(L)'
;MKNGERIQEDCEPYVAPEFLPRSSFCSLGSYAIGSINPDLYKFPEDGSEVDFPEGNIGRLWFAVEYEQEAERLLVALVKARNLCPPSETCNPLVKIFLLPDERRYLQSKTKRKTLNPQFDENFLFQVSSKTLNQRTLKFSIHHVDKLKKHHLLGQVLFPLKNEMPTGDSKVVIWRDLETENLEPPSEYGDIQFSLSYNDYLGRLTVVVLRAKGLQVHEDRGMVCSVYVKVSLMNHNKFIKCKKTAAVLGTINPVYNETFSFKVDQAELDTASLSLSLLQNMEGDKNHLLGRVVVGPFMYTRGRELEHWNEMLNKPKELVKRWHALSSSI
;
A
#
# COMPACT_ATOMS: atom_id res chain seq x y z
N MET A 1 -79.10 19.49 21.17
CA MET A 1 -79.63 20.16 19.96
C MET A 1 -78.85 21.45 19.74
N LYS A 2 -78.00 21.52 18.72
CA LYS A 2 -77.45 22.76 18.15
C LYS A 2 -76.96 22.48 16.72
N ASN A 3 -77.23 23.48 15.88
CA ASN A 3 -77.18 23.55 14.42
C ASN A 3 -75.78 23.41 13.79
N GLY A 4 -75.76 23.21 12.46
CA GLY A 4 -74.96 24.07 11.57
C GLY A 4 -74.10 23.39 10.51
N GLU A 5 -74.66 23.29 9.29
CA GLU A 5 -74.07 23.56 7.95
C GLU A 5 -72.75 22.95 7.42
N ARG A 6 -72.82 22.57 6.12
CA ARG A 6 -71.99 22.96 4.93
C ARG A 6 -71.28 21.84 4.11
N ILE A 7 -71.83 21.65 2.90
CA ILE A 7 -71.25 21.66 1.51
C ILE A 7 -69.86 21.00 1.26
N GLN A 8 -69.76 20.15 0.21
CA GLN A 8 -68.89 20.32 -1.01
C GLN A 8 -68.82 19.01 -1.86
N GLU A 9 -69.50 18.96 -3.02
CA GLU A 9 -69.06 19.07 -4.44
C GLU A 9 -68.32 17.85 -5.05
N ASP A 10 -68.93 17.34 -6.12
CA ASP A 10 -68.44 16.39 -7.11
C ASP A 10 -67.25 16.94 -7.93
N CYS A 11 -66.36 16.04 -8.37
CA CYS A 11 -65.60 16.19 -9.61
C CYS A 11 -65.24 14.82 -10.19
N GLU A 12 -65.83 14.51 -11.35
CA GLU A 12 -65.44 13.42 -12.26
C GLU A 12 -64.27 13.86 -13.20
N PRO A 13 -63.63 12.92 -13.94
CA PRO A 13 -62.20 12.96 -14.23
C PRO A 13 -61.84 13.69 -15.53
N TYR A 14 -60.61 14.22 -15.61
CA TYR A 14 -60.06 14.78 -16.86
C TYR A 14 -58.96 13.89 -17.44
N VAL A 15 -59.15 13.54 -18.72
CA VAL A 15 -58.35 12.65 -19.56
C VAL A 15 -57.02 13.31 -19.95
N ALA A 16 -55.91 12.57 -19.84
CA ALA A 16 -54.59 13.01 -20.30
C ALA A 16 -54.49 12.96 -21.84
N PRO A 17 -53.97 14.00 -22.51
CA PRO A 17 -53.67 13.91 -23.94
C PRO A 17 -52.30 13.27 -24.17
N GLU A 18 -52.28 12.23 -25.02
CA GLU A 18 -51.07 11.69 -25.64
C GLU A 18 -50.44 12.73 -26.57
N PHE A 19 -49.12 12.91 -26.50
CA PHE A 19 -48.34 13.64 -27.50
C PHE A 19 -47.25 12.75 -28.12
N LEU A 20 -47.35 12.61 -29.43
CA LEU A 20 -46.39 12.00 -30.37
C LEU A 20 -45.01 12.69 -30.37
N PRO A 21 -43.96 12.02 -30.89
CA PRO A 21 -42.60 12.51 -30.84
C PRO A 21 -42.23 13.36 -32.06
N ARG A 22 -41.56 14.49 -31.83
CA ARG A 22 -40.49 15.09 -32.67
C ARG A 22 -40.22 16.51 -32.22
N SER A 23 -38.96 16.80 -31.87
CA SER A 23 -38.06 17.55 -32.75
C SER A 23 -36.96 18.19 -31.91
N SER A 24 -35.72 17.87 -32.27
CA SER A 24 -34.52 18.61 -31.97
C SER A 24 -34.70 20.12 -32.21
N PHE A 25 -34.63 20.90 -31.13
CA PHE A 25 -34.27 22.31 -31.19
C PHE A 25 -33.12 22.55 -30.22
N CYS A 26 -31.92 22.70 -30.77
CA CYS A 26 -30.85 23.43 -30.10
C CYS A 26 -31.35 24.86 -29.88
N SER A 27 -31.56 25.23 -28.61
CA SER A 27 -31.67 26.62 -28.21
C SER A 27 -30.52 26.91 -27.26
N LEU A 28 -29.45 27.51 -27.81
CA LEU A 28 -28.53 28.33 -27.05
C LEU A 28 -29.35 29.52 -26.50
N GLY A 29 -29.52 29.63 -25.19
CA GLY A 29 -30.03 30.88 -24.62
C GLY A 29 -30.63 30.80 -23.23
N SER A 30 -30.04 31.60 -22.33
CA SER A 30 -30.61 32.21 -21.13
C SER A 30 -31.16 31.30 -20.03
N TYR A 31 -30.43 31.27 -18.91
CA TYR A 31 -31.01 30.90 -17.62
C TYR A 31 -32.02 31.99 -17.23
N ALA A 32 -33.29 31.61 -17.09
CA ALA A 32 -34.27 32.48 -16.48
C ALA A 32 -33.87 32.74 -15.02
N ILE A 33 -33.79 34.02 -14.63
CA ILE A 33 -33.59 34.44 -13.23
C ILE A 33 -34.65 33.75 -12.37
N GLY A 34 -34.19 32.91 -11.43
CA GLY A 34 -35.04 32.15 -10.50
C GLY A 34 -35.04 30.63 -10.70
N SER A 35 -34.43 30.10 -11.76
CA SER A 35 -34.26 28.64 -11.93
C SER A 35 -33.07 28.17 -11.11
N ILE A 36 -33.29 27.34 -10.09
CA ILE A 36 -32.20 26.66 -9.39
C ILE A 36 -31.52 25.74 -10.40
N ASN A 37 -30.25 25.98 -10.72
CA ASN A 37 -29.48 25.10 -11.59
C ASN A 37 -29.12 23.83 -10.80
N PRO A 38 -29.69 22.65 -11.10
CA PRO A 38 -29.36 21.41 -10.39
C PRO A 38 -27.90 20.99 -10.59
N ASP A 39 -27.21 21.47 -11.63
CA ASP A 39 -25.79 21.20 -11.85
C ASP A 39 -24.89 21.96 -10.85
N LEU A 40 -25.37 23.04 -10.22
CA LEU A 40 -24.65 23.72 -9.11
C LEU A 40 -24.75 22.94 -7.79
N TYR A 41 -25.65 21.97 -7.69
CA TYR A 41 -25.83 21.08 -6.52
C TYR A 41 -25.37 19.64 -6.80
N LYS A 42 -24.83 19.36 -7.98
CA LYS A 42 -24.06 18.15 -8.23
C LYS A 42 -22.70 18.34 -7.58
N PHE A 43 -22.53 17.79 -6.38
CA PHE A 43 -21.19 17.49 -5.90
C PHE A 43 -20.51 16.65 -6.98
N PRO A 44 -19.28 16.98 -7.43
CA PRO A 44 -18.55 16.11 -8.34
C PRO A 44 -18.57 14.72 -7.71
N GLU A 45 -19.06 13.71 -8.42
CA GLU A 45 -18.89 12.33 -7.99
C GLU A 45 -17.38 12.10 -7.97
N ASP A 46 -16.80 12.19 -6.77
CA ASP A 46 -15.38 11.90 -6.56
C ASP A 46 -15.19 10.41 -6.87
N GLY A 47 -14.72 10.10 -8.09
CA GLY A 47 -14.49 8.74 -8.58
C GLY A 47 -13.61 7.90 -7.64
N SER A 48 -12.90 8.54 -6.70
CA SER A 48 -12.19 7.90 -5.60
C SER A 48 -13.07 6.94 -4.77
N GLU A 49 -14.39 7.12 -4.76
CA GLU A 49 -15.32 6.30 -3.99
C GLU A 49 -15.63 4.92 -4.61
N VAL A 50 -15.44 4.78 -5.93
CA VAL A 50 -15.89 3.63 -6.73
C VAL A 50 -14.81 3.03 -7.63
N ASP A 51 -13.79 3.82 -7.99
CA ASP A 51 -12.68 3.36 -8.84
C ASP A 51 -11.55 2.77 -7.99
N PHE A 52 -11.52 1.44 -7.92
CA PHE A 52 -10.47 0.67 -7.26
C PHE A 52 -9.56 -0.01 -8.31
N PRO A 53 -8.22 0.12 -8.20
CA PRO A 53 -7.30 -0.58 -9.10
C PRO A 53 -7.38 -2.11 -8.92
N GLU A 54 -6.98 -2.86 -9.96
CA GLU A 54 -6.88 -4.32 -9.86
C GLU A 54 -5.94 -4.74 -8.72
N GLY A 55 -6.41 -5.63 -7.84
CA GLY A 55 -5.65 -6.07 -6.66
C GLY A 55 -5.71 -5.12 -5.46
N ASN A 56 -6.59 -4.11 -5.46
CA ASN A 56 -6.88 -3.29 -4.29
C ASN A 56 -7.40 -4.14 -3.12
N ILE A 57 -6.82 -3.96 -1.94
CA ILE A 57 -7.20 -4.68 -0.70
C ILE A 57 -8.00 -3.79 0.28
N GLY A 58 -8.35 -2.59 -0.18
CA GLY A 58 -9.12 -1.56 0.53
C GLY A 58 -8.59 -0.16 0.25
N ARG A 59 -9.41 0.84 0.58
CA ARG A 59 -9.03 2.27 0.61
C ARG A 59 -9.44 2.88 1.95
N LEU A 60 -8.62 3.77 2.50
CA LEU A 60 -8.87 4.49 3.75
C LEU A 60 -8.99 6.00 3.47
N TRP A 61 -9.98 6.65 4.09
CA TRP A 61 -10.16 8.10 4.11
C TRP A 61 -9.92 8.63 5.51
N PHE A 62 -9.09 9.66 5.61
CA PHE A 62 -8.77 10.35 6.85
C PHE A 62 -8.42 11.81 6.58
N ALA A 63 -8.51 12.66 7.59
CA ALA A 63 -8.03 14.04 7.53
C ALA A 63 -7.00 14.27 8.63
N VAL A 64 -6.03 15.14 8.36
CA VAL A 64 -4.95 15.47 9.27
C VAL A 64 -4.84 16.97 9.38
N GLU A 65 -4.74 17.48 10.60
CA GLU A 65 -4.64 18.90 10.92
C GLU A 65 -3.63 19.07 12.06
N TYR A 66 -2.75 20.07 11.95
CA TYR A 66 -1.75 20.34 12.97
C TYR A 66 -1.99 21.73 13.56
N GLU A 67 -2.16 21.80 14.87
CA GLU A 67 -2.33 23.05 15.61
C GLU A 67 -1.02 23.41 16.29
N GLN A 68 -0.37 24.43 15.75
CA GLN A 68 0.98 24.81 16.13
C GLN A 68 1.05 25.37 17.55
N GLU A 69 0.06 26.15 17.98
CA GLU A 69 0.03 26.78 19.31
C GLU A 69 -0.06 25.74 20.43
N ALA A 70 -0.80 24.66 20.20
CA ALA A 70 -1.01 23.58 21.17
C ALA A 70 -0.05 22.39 20.99
N GLU A 71 0.85 22.46 19.99
CA GLU A 71 1.75 21.38 19.57
C GLU A 71 1.03 20.01 19.44
N ARG A 72 -0.16 20.01 18.81
CA ARG A 72 -1.01 18.82 18.69
C ARG A 72 -1.36 18.50 17.24
N LEU A 73 -1.33 17.21 16.93
CA LEU A 73 -1.73 16.64 15.65
C LEU A 73 -3.10 15.99 15.80
N LEU A 74 -4.10 16.53 15.09
CA LEU A 74 -5.45 16.00 15.00
C LEU A 74 -5.56 15.08 13.79
N VAL A 75 -6.05 13.87 14.01
CA VAL A 75 -6.27 12.85 12.98
C VAL A 75 -7.73 12.44 13.01
N ALA A 76 -8.47 12.78 11.97
CA ALA A 76 -9.87 12.38 11.80
C ALA A 76 -9.95 11.14 10.90
N LEU A 77 -10.29 10.00 11.49
CA LEU A 77 -10.54 8.75 10.78
C LEU A 77 -11.97 8.75 10.26
N VAL A 78 -12.15 8.84 8.94
CA VAL A 78 -13.47 8.98 8.32
C VAL A 78 -14.07 7.60 8.04
N LYS A 79 -13.54 6.89 7.05
CA LYS A 79 -14.09 5.61 6.57
C LYS A 79 -13.05 4.75 5.89
N ALA A 80 -13.36 3.48 5.71
CA ALA A 80 -12.68 2.60 4.75
C ALA A 80 -13.70 1.95 3.82
N ARG A 81 -13.27 1.58 2.62
CA ARG A 81 -14.08 0.85 1.64
C ARG A 81 -13.30 -0.25 0.96
N ASN A 82 -14.03 -1.19 0.36
CA ASN A 82 -13.50 -2.32 -0.40
C ASN A 82 -12.49 -3.16 0.39
N LEU A 83 -12.70 -3.33 1.70
CA LEU A 83 -11.81 -4.19 2.49
C LEU A 83 -11.94 -5.64 2.01
N CYS A 84 -10.81 -6.29 1.72
CA CYS A 84 -10.76 -7.67 1.25
C CYS A 84 -10.21 -8.62 2.33
N PRO A 85 -11.00 -8.98 3.37
CA PRO A 85 -10.60 -9.98 4.36
C PRO A 85 -10.49 -11.39 3.76
N PRO A 86 -9.74 -12.31 4.40
CA PRO A 86 -9.73 -13.73 4.04
C PRO A 86 -11.07 -14.47 4.26
N SER A 87 -12.01 -13.87 5.00
CA SER A 87 -13.32 -14.43 5.34
C SER A 87 -14.42 -13.50 4.83
N GLU A 88 -15.56 -14.04 4.38
CA GLU A 88 -16.70 -13.25 3.85
C GLU A 88 -17.26 -12.21 4.83
N THR A 89 -16.99 -12.33 6.14
CA THR A 89 -17.38 -11.33 7.14
C THR A 89 -16.17 -10.66 7.77
N CYS A 90 -16.21 -9.32 7.88
CA CYS A 90 -15.16 -8.53 8.51
C CYS A 90 -15.65 -7.73 9.72
N ASN A 91 -14.89 -7.73 10.81
CA ASN A 91 -15.06 -6.78 11.91
C ASN A 91 -13.87 -5.81 11.95
N PRO A 92 -13.88 -4.74 11.13
CA PRO A 92 -12.71 -3.88 10.97
C PRO A 92 -12.47 -3.01 12.21
N LEU A 93 -11.19 -2.84 12.53
CA LEU A 93 -10.65 -2.02 13.60
C LEU A 93 -9.37 -1.34 13.11
N VAL A 94 -9.19 -0.05 13.35
CA VAL A 94 -7.97 0.67 12.94
C VAL A 94 -7.11 0.98 14.16
N LYS A 95 -5.83 0.64 14.08
CA LYS A 95 -4.79 1.12 15.00
C LYS A 95 -4.00 2.23 14.32
N ILE A 96 -3.75 3.32 15.01
CA ILE A 96 -3.07 4.51 14.49
C ILE A 96 -1.81 4.71 15.32
N PHE A 97 -0.66 4.68 14.65
CA PHE A 97 0.65 4.88 15.25
C PHE A 97 1.26 6.17 14.70
N LEU A 98 2.12 6.80 15.51
CA LEU A 98 2.94 7.91 15.08
C LEU A 98 4.42 7.49 15.12
N LEU A 99 4.91 7.00 13.99
CA LEU A 99 6.26 6.48 13.87
C LEU A 99 7.31 7.58 14.09
N PRO A 100 8.48 7.24 14.66
CA PRO A 100 8.95 5.88 15.01
C PRO A 100 8.42 5.29 16.34
N ASP A 101 7.48 5.93 17.03
CA ASP A 101 6.93 5.35 18.28
C ASP A 101 5.93 4.24 17.96
N GLU A 102 6.42 3.01 17.84
CA GLU A 102 5.60 1.82 17.60
C GLU A 102 4.98 1.23 18.87
N ARG A 103 5.46 1.64 20.05
CA ARG A 103 4.98 1.10 21.33
C ARG A 103 3.62 1.66 21.70
N ARG A 104 3.28 2.84 21.20
CA ARG A 104 2.02 3.54 21.48
C ARG A 104 1.17 3.62 20.23
N TYR A 105 -0.11 3.28 20.38
CA TYR A 105 -1.11 3.46 19.35
C TYR A 105 -2.42 3.94 19.94
N LEU A 106 -3.16 4.67 19.13
CA LEU A 106 -4.57 4.95 19.34
C LEU A 106 -5.39 3.94 18.54
N GLN A 107 -6.60 3.62 18.99
CA GLN A 107 -7.43 2.60 18.34
C GLN A 107 -8.86 3.09 18.17
N SER A 108 -9.45 2.77 17.02
CA SER A 108 -10.86 3.05 16.74
C SER A 108 -11.79 2.10 17.49
N LYS A 109 -13.10 2.34 17.39
CA LYS A 109 -14.09 1.32 17.72
C LYS A 109 -14.12 0.25 16.63
N THR A 110 -14.36 -1.00 17.02
CA THR A 110 -14.56 -2.11 16.08
C THR A 110 -15.94 -1.98 15.43
N LYS A 111 -15.99 -1.94 14.10
CA LYS A 111 -17.26 -2.05 13.35
C LYS A 111 -17.53 -3.52 13.05
N ARG A 112 -18.81 -3.91 12.98
CA ARG A 112 -19.21 -5.32 12.88
C ARG A 112 -19.71 -5.66 11.49
N LYS A 113 -19.28 -6.81 10.97
CA LYS A 113 -19.76 -7.43 9.71
C LYS A 113 -19.89 -6.43 8.55
N THR A 114 -18.82 -5.69 8.26
CA THR A 114 -18.80 -4.70 7.16
C THR A 114 -17.44 -4.64 6.47
N LEU A 115 -17.46 -4.52 5.15
CA LEU A 115 -16.29 -4.26 4.31
C LEU A 115 -16.11 -2.76 4.00
N ASN A 116 -17.10 -1.94 4.37
CA ASN A 116 -17.14 -0.51 4.13
C ASN A 116 -17.42 0.27 5.44
N PRO A 117 -16.56 0.15 6.46
CA PRO A 117 -16.80 0.79 7.75
C PRO A 117 -16.78 2.31 7.66
N GLN A 118 -17.77 2.95 8.28
CA GLN A 118 -17.72 4.37 8.65
C GLN A 118 -17.25 4.47 10.11
N PHE A 119 -16.15 5.16 10.34
CA PHE A 119 -15.56 5.33 11.68
C PHE A 119 -16.04 6.63 12.31
N ASP A 120 -15.77 7.76 11.64
CA ASP A 120 -16.05 9.13 12.09
C ASP A 120 -15.50 9.41 13.50
N GLU A 121 -14.23 9.07 13.72
CA GLU A 121 -13.54 9.17 15.01
C GLU A 121 -12.34 10.12 14.91
N ASN A 122 -12.11 10.94 15.95
CA ASN A 122 -10.98 11.86 16.01
C ASN A 122 -9.95 11.39 17.04
N PHE A 123 -8.68 11.51 16.69
CA PHE A 123 -7.53 11.10 17.48
C PHE A 123 -6.53 12.26 17.62
N LEU A 124 -5.84 12.31 18.75
CA LEU A 124 -4.91 13.39 19.06
C LEU A 124 -3.55 12.82 19.44
N PHE A 125 -2.49 13.31 18.78
CA PHE A 125 -1.11 13.04 19.15
C PHE A 125 -0.42 14.34 19.60
N GLN A 126 0.29 14.30 20.73
CA GLN A 126 1.12 15.42 21.18
C GLN A 126 2.47 15.35 20.46
N VAL A 127 2.78 16.34 19.62
CA VAL A 127 3.96 16.34 18.75
C VAL A 127 4.50 17.75 18.56
N SER A 128 5.77 17.96 18.90
CA SER A 128 6.42 19.26 18.66
C SER A 128 6.67 19.49 17.17
N SER A 129 6.47 20.74 16.74
CA SER A 129 6.62 21.21 15.36
C SER A 129 8.00 20.89 14.79
N LYS A 130 9.05 20.92 15.62
CA LYS A 130 10.43 20.61 15.24
C LYS A 130 10.61 19.18 14.73
N THR A 131 9.81 18.25 15.24
CA THR A 131 9.91 16.82 14.90
C THR A 131 8.84 16.37 13.91
N LEU A 132 7.85 17.21 13.62
CA LEU A 132 6.68 16.84 12.82
C LEU A 132 7.07 16.28 11.44
N ASN A 133 8.01 16.93 10.76
CA ASN A 133 8.50 16.54 9.43
C ASN A 133 9.28 15.20 9.41
N GLN A 134 9.61 14.65 10.57
CA GLN A 134 10.29 13.36 10.72
C GLN A 134 9.31 12.24 11.12
N ARG A 135 8.03 12.56 11.34
CA ARG A 135 7.01 11.60 11.75
C ARG A 135 6.25 11.05 10.56
N THR A 136 5.76 9.82 10.73
CA THR A 136 4.88 9.15 9.76
C THR A 136 3.67 8.60 10.51
N LEU A 137 2.47 8.94 10.06
CA LEU A 137 1.25 8.29 10.53
C LEU A 137 1.14 6.91 9.90
N LYS A 138 0.93 5.89 10.72
CA LYS A 138 0.66 4.52 10.27
C LYS A 138 -0.73 4.11 10.72
N PHE A 139 -1.60 3.83 9.77
CA PHE A 139 -2.91 3.23 10.02
C PHE A 139 -2.79 1.74 9.73
N SER A 140 -3.12 0.88 10.69
CA SER A 140 -3.14 -0.57 10.51
C SER A 140 -4.54 -1.09 10.74
N ILE A 141 -5.16 -1.59 9.68
CA ILE A 141 -6.55 -2.03 9.65
C ILE A 141 -6.59 -3.53 9.89
N HIS A 142 -7.31 -3.95 10.92
CA HIS A 142 -7.37 -5.34 11.38
C HIS A 142 -8.80 -5.87 11.34
N HIS A 143 -8.94 -7.16 11.04
CA HIS A 143 -10.12 -7.96 11.31
C HIS A 143 -10.04 -8.53 12.74
N VAL A 144 -11.06 -8.26 13.55
CA VAL A 144 -11.22 -8.86 14.88
C VAL A 144 -12.06 -10.13 14.78
N ASP A 145 -11.47 -11.28 15.10
CA ASP A 145 -12.16 -12.56 15.05
C ASP A 145 -13.06 -12.79 16.28
N LYS A 146 -13.72 -13.97 16.34
CA LYS A 146 -14.59 -14.37 17.46
C LYS A 146 -13.84 -14.49 18.79
N LEU A 147 -12.54 -14.79 18.76
CA LEU A 147 -11.67 -14.92 19.92
C LEU A 147 -11.00 -13.59 20.30
N LYS A 148 -11.41 -12.47 19.68
CA LYS A 148 -10.82 -11.13 19.81
C LYS A 148 -9.34 -11.05 19.38
N LYS A 149 -8.87 -11.97 18.55
CA LYS A 149 -7.55 -11.90 17.92
C LYS A 149 -7.61 -10.96 16.71
N HIS A 150 -6.59 -10.12 16.59
CA HIS A 150 -6.49 -9.13 15.52
C HIS A 150 -5.69 -9.73 14.36
N HIS A 151 -6.29 -9.76 13.17
CA HIS A 151 -5.66 -10.19 11.92
C HIS A 151 -5.48 -8.98 11.03
N LEU A 152 -4.26 -8.63 10.67
CA LEU A 152 -4.00 -7.48 9.81
C LEU A 152 -4.57 -7.71 8.41
N LEU A 153 -5.32 -6.72 7.90
CA LEU A 153 -5.84 -6.69 6.53
C LEU A 153 -4.94 -5.87 5.62
N GLY A 154 -4.43 -4.74 6.14
CA GLY A 154 -3.52 -3.86 5.43
C GLY A 154 -3.18 -2.64 6.27
N GLN A 155 -2.31 -1.80 5.74
CA GLN A 155 -1.84 -0.59 6.37
C GLN A 155 -1.73 0.57 5.38
N VAL A 156 -1.74 1.78 5.91
CA VAL A 156 -1.46 3.02 5.18
C VAL A 156 -0.37 3.76 5.92
N LEU A 157 0.68 4.16 5.21
CA LEU A 157 1.70 5.06 5.72
C LEU A 157 1.50 6.45 5.12
N PHE A 158 1.55 7.46 5.97
CA PHE A 158 1.39 8.85 5.60
C PHE A 158 2.49 9.70 6.25
N PRO A 159 3.62 9.92 5.53
CA PRO A 159 4.68 10.80 5.99
C PRO A 159 4.16 12.22 6.17
N LEU A 160 4.41 12.85 7.32
CA LEU A 160 3.91 14.20 7.59
C LEU A 160 4.71 15.29 6.86
N LYS A 161 5.84 14.93 6.25
CA LYS A 161 6.69 15.84 5.47
C LYS A 161 6.02 16.16 4.14
N ASN A 162 5.79 17.44 3.85
CA ASN A 162 5.31 17.96 2.56
C ASN A 162 3.90 17.50 2.10
N GLU A 163 3.23 16.61 2.83
CA GLU A 163 1.89 16.11 2.47
C GLU A 163 0.75 16.69 3.34
N MET A 164 1.07 17.61 4.26
CA MET A 164 0.03 18.28 5.06
C MET A 164 -0.77 19.27 4.19
N PRO A 165 -2.12 19.25 4.25
CA PRO A 165 -2.94 20.26 3.60
C PRO A 165 -2.51 21.66 4.05
N THR A 166 -2.13 22.51 3.10
CA THR A 166 -1.75 23.90 3.39
C THR A 166 -2.99 24.77 3.22
N GLY A 167 -3.66 25.10 4.33
CA GLY A 167 -4.83 25.99 4.39
C GLY A 167 -5.85 25.59 5.47
N ASP A 168 -6.68 26.55 5.91
CA ASP A 168 -7.69 26.40 6.98
C ASP A 168 -8.85 25.44 6.66
N SER A 169 -8.79 24.70 5.55
CA SER A 169 -9.83 23.74 5.17
C SER A 169 -9.36 22.32 5.44
N LYS A 170 -10.12 21.59 6.26
CA LYS A 170 -9.91 20.17 6.57
C LYS A 170 -10.08 19.31 5.31
N VAL A 171 -9.00 19.10 4.56
CA VAL A 171 -8.99 18.26 3.36
C VAL A 171 -9.03 16.78 3.77
N VAL A 172 -10.01 16.04 3.25
CA VAL A 172 -10.06 14.58 3.40
C VAL A 172 -9.12 13.96 2.37
N ILE A 173 -8.17 13.17 2.88
CA ILE A 173 -7.17 12.45 2.10
C ILE A 173 -7.60 11.00 2.01
N TRP A 174 -7.36 10.38 0.86
CA TRP A 174 -7.52 8.94 0.67
C TRP A 174 -6.20 8.27 0.27
N ARG A 175 -6.03 7.03 0.74
CA ARG A 175 -4.90 6.15 0.41
C ARG A 175 -5.38 4.72 0.29
N ASP A 176 -4.87 4.01 -0.70
CA ASP A 176 -5.11 2.57 -0.83
C ASP A 176 -4.34 1.80 0.25
N LEU A 177 -4.95 0.73 0.76
CA LEU A 177 -4.35 -0.15 1.73
C LEU A 177 -3.22 -0.94 1.05
N GLU A 178 -2.13 -1.07 1.78
CA GLU A 178 -0.99 -1.87 1.40
C GLU A 178 -0.85 -3.06 2.35
N THR A 179 -0.33 -4.18 1.86
CA THR A 179 -0.04 -5.32 2.75
C THR A 179 1.08 -4.96 3.74
N GLU A 180 1.14 -5.66 4.88
CA GLU A 180 2.03 -5.45 6.05
C GLU A 180 3.49 -5.04 5.78
N ASN A 181 3.99 -5.34 4.60
CA ASN A 181 5.39 -5.18 4.27
C ASN A 181 5.71 -3.84 3.64
N LEU A 182 5.76 -2.78 4.45
CA LEU A 182 6.69 -1.66 4.24
C LEU A 182 7.06 -1.06 5.61
N GLU A 183 8.11 -1.58 6.25
CA GLU A 183 9.01 -0.65 6.96
C GLU A 183 9.42 0.44 5.95
N PRO A 184 9.64 1.71 6.38
CA PRO A 184 10.25 2.70 5.50
C PRO A 184 11.47 2.06 4.84
N PRO A 185 11.68 2.22 3.51
CA PRO A 185 12.77 1.55 2.82
C PRO A 185 14.06 1.75 3.60
N SER A 186 14.83 0.67 3.76
CA SER A 186 16.13 0.76 4.42
C SER A 186 17.01 1.79 3.71
N GLU A 187 18.09 2.24 4.34
CA GLU A 187 18.97 3.30 3.83
C GLU A 187 19.37 3.13 2.34
N TYR A 188 19.53 1.88 1.88
CA TYR A 188 19.90 1.52 0.51
C TYR A 188 18.74 0.93 -0.33
N GLY A 189 17.52 0.95 0.22
CA GLY A 189 16.32 0.30 -0.31
C GLY A 189 16.14 -1.14 0.19
N ASP A 190 15.06 -1.77 -0.24
CA ASP A 190 14.76 -3.17 0.08
C ASP A 190 14.52 -3.98 -1.20
N ILE A 191 14.86 -5.27 -1.16
CA ILE A 191 14.60 -6.23 -2.24
C ILE A 191 13.64 -7.32 -1.79
N GLN A 192 12.69 -7.66 -2.65
CA GLN A 192 11.77 -8.79 -2.48
C GLN A 192 12.16 -9.93 -3.42
N PHE A 193 12.37 -11.11 -2.85
CA PHE A 193 12.61 -12.32 -3.62
C PHE A 193 12.03 -13.53 -2.89
N SER A 194 11.83 -14.62 -3.63
CA SER A 194 11.43 -15.89 -3.05
C SER A 194 12.46 -16.98 -3.27
N LEU A 195 12.52 -17.90 -2.31
CA LEU A 195 13.40 -19.06 -2.32
C LEU A 195 12.56 -20.34 -2.26
N SER A 196 13.01 -21.36 -2.99
CA SER A 196 12.47 -22.72 -2.92
C SER A 196 13.59 -23.72 -3.15
N TYR A 197 13.66 -24.75 -2.32
CA TYR A 197 14.56 -25.86 -2.53
C TYR A 197 13.78 -27.14 -2.84
N ASN A 198 14.27 -27.88 -3.84
CA ASN A 198 13.75 -29.18 -4.20
C ASN A 198 14.86 -30.23 -4.05
N ASP A 199 14.81 -30.95 -2.93
CA ASP A 199 15.78 -31.95 -2.49
C ASP A 199 15.95 -33.07 -3.53
N TYR A 200 14.85 -33.52 -4.14
CA TYR A 200 14.86 -34.60 -5.13
C TYR A 200 15.67 -34.25 -6.38
N LEU A 201 15.68 -32.97 -6.77
CA LEU A 201 16.42 -32.50 -7.95
C LEU A 201 17.73 -31.79 -7.59
N GLY A 202 18.07 -31.67 -6.30
CA GLY A 202 19.18 -30.84 -5.84
C GLY A 202 19.08 -29.42 -6.39
N ARG A 203 17.88 -28.82 -6.39
CA ARG A 203 17.61 -27.57 -7.12
C ARG A 203 17.14 -26.45 -6.22
N LEU A 204 17.97 -25.41 -6.13
CA LEU A 204 17.67 -24.15 -5.47
C LEU A 204 17.11 -23.15 -6.48
N THR A 205 15.88 -22.72 -6.25
CA THR A 205 15.16 -21.77 -7.10
C THR A 205 15.03 -20.43 -6.38
N VAL A 206 15.42 -19.36 -7.08
CA VAL A 206 15.34 -17.97 -6.61
C VAL A 206 14.48 -17.20 -7.58
N VAL A 207 13.41 -16.57 -7.11
CA VAL A 207 12.59 -15.65 -7.93
C VAL A 207 12.82 -14.24 -7.43
N VAL A 208 13.45 -13.41 -8.26
CA VAL A 208 13.65 -11.99 -7.98
C VAL A 208 12.39 -11.25 -8.41
N LEU A 209 11.65 -10.69 -7.45
CA LEU A 209 10.32 -10.12 -7.72
C LEU A 209 10.42 -8.63 -8.02
N ARG A 210 10.85 -7.83 -7.04
CA ARG A 210 10.91 -6.36 -7.13
C ARG A 210 11.83 -5.78 -6.07
N ALA A 211 12.23 -4.53 -6.23
CA ALA A 211 12.90 -3.74 -5.20
C ALA A 211 12.18 -2.41 -4.99
N LYS A 212 12.43 -1.74 -3.86
CA LYS A 212 11.83 -0.44 -3.53
C LYS A 212 12.82 0.49 -2.84
N GLY A 213 12.60 1.79 -3.02
CA GLY A 213 13.35 2.84 -2.32
C GLY A 213 14.86 2.81 -2.60
N LEU A 214 15.25 2.47 -3.83
CA LEU A 214 16.66 2.43 -4.22
C LEU A 214 17.24 3.84 -4.31
N GLN A 215 18.46 4.02 -3.81
CA GLN A 215 19.22 5.26 -3.92
C GLN A 215 19.96 5.33 -5.27
N VAL A 216 19.21 5.53 -6.35
CA VAL A 216 19.78 5.62 -7.70
C VAL A 216 20.50 6.96 -7.85
N HIS A 217 21.75 6.95 -8.29
CA HIS A 217 22.47 8.18 -8.61
C HIS A 217 21.94 8.74 -9.93
N GLU A 218 21.18 9.83 -9.89
CA GLU A 218 20.79 10.58 -11.08
C GLU A 218 21.82 11.68 -11.36
N ASP A 219 22.63 11.52 -12.40
CA ASP A 219 23.40 12.63 -12.98
C ASP A 219 22.66 13.15 -14.22
N ARG A 220 22.59 14.48 -14.37
CA ARG A 220 21.65 15.17 -15.25
C ARG A 220 21.86 14.78 -16.72
N GLY A 221 21.03 13.85 -17.20
CA GLY A 221 20.92 13.49 -18.63
C GLY A 221 21.38 12.08 -19.01
N MET A 222 21.91 11.26 -18.08
CA MET A 222 22.32 9.89 -18.39
C MET A 222 21.20 8.88 -18.13
N VAL A 223 21.00 7.96 -19.09
CA VAL A 223 20.05 6.85 -18.93
C VAL A 223 20.65 5.83 -17.96
N CYS A 224 20.04 5.70 -16.79
CA CYS A 224 20.45 4.74 -15.77
C CYS A 224 19.57 3.48 -15.84
N SER A 225 20.19 2.31 -15.78
CA SER A 225 19.46 1.04 -15.66
C SER A 225 19.88 0.28 -14.41
N VAL A 226 18.94 -0.38 -13.76
CA VAL A 226 19.18 -1.19 -12.56
C VAL A 226 18.92 -2.65 -12.85
N TYR A 227 19.79 -3.53 -12.35
CA TYR A 227 19.63 -4.97 -12.47
C TYR A 227 20.13 -5.67 -11.21
N VAL A 228 19.62 -6.88 -10.96
CA VAL A 228 20.02 -7.71 -9.83
C VAL A 228 20.99 -8.79 -10.32
N LYS A 229 22.15 -8.86 -9.68
CA LYS A 229 23.12 -9.95 -9.84
C LYS A 229 22.91 -10.98 -8.73
N VAL A 230 22.50 -12.19 -9.09
CA VAL A 230 22.29 -13.33 -8.17
C VAL A 230 23.50 -14.25 -8.25
N SER A 231 24.28 -14.31 -7.18
CA SER A 231 25.52 -15.09 -7.09
C SER A 231 25.41 -16.20 -6.05
N LEU A 232 25.63 -17.45 -6.47
CA LEU A 232 25.79 -18.60 -5.59
C LEU A 232 27.26 -18.75 -5.21
N MET A 233 27.49 -18.89 -3.90
CA MET A 233 28.78 -19.15 -3.28
C MET A 233 28.70 -20.48 -2.52
N ASN A 234 29.80 -21.22 -2.46
CA ASN A 234 29.95 -22.41 -1.63
C ASN A 234 31.31 -22.35 -0.93
N HIS A 235 31.36 -22.47 0.40
CA HIS A 235 32.60 -22.27 1.19
C HIS A 235 33.35 -20.97 0.83
N ASN A 236 32.61 -19.87 0.64
CA ASN A 236 33.15 -18.58 0.15
C ASN A 236 33.82 -18.61 -1.23
N LYS A 237 33.72 -19.72 -1.97
CA LYS A 237 34.13 -19.81 -3.37
C LYS A 237 32.95 -19.47 -4.27
N PHE A 238 33.22 -18.67 -5.29
CA PHE A 238 32.26 -18.33 -6.31
C PHE A 238 31.91 -19.56 -7.16
N ILE A 239 30.62 -19.87 -7.29
CA ILE A 239 30.14 -21.00 -8.09
C ILE A 239 29.51 -20.51 -9.39
N LYS A 240 28.47 -19.69 -9.28
CA LYS A 240 27.70 -19.26 -10.45
C LYS A 240 27.03 -17.92 -10.21
N CYS A 241 26.99 -17.10 -11.26
CA CYS A 241 26.26 -15.85 -11.28
C CYS A 241 25.22 -15.86 -12.38
N LYS A 242 24.05 -15.30 -12.09
CA LYS A 242 23.03 -14.92 -13.08
C LYS A 242 22.63 -13.46 -12.84
N LYS A 243 22.12 -12.80 -13.87
CA LYS A 243 21.68 -11.40 -13.81
C LYS A 243 20.25 -11.31 -14.33
N THR A 244 19.47 -10.41 -13.77
CA THR A 244 18.18 -10.02 -14.34
C THR A 244 18.37 -9.17 -15.59
N ALA A 245 17.30 -8.99 -16.36
CA ALA A 245 17.17 -7.88 -17.28
C ALA A 245 17.35 -6.55 -16.53
N ALA A 246 17.89 -5.57 -17.25
CA ALA A 246 18.08 -4.23 -16.73
C ALA A 246 16.78 -3.42 -16.90
N VAL A 247 16.32 -2.80 -15.82
CA VAL A 247 15.13 -1.95 -15.80
C VAL A 247 15.57 -0.49 -15.77
N LEU A 248 15.02 0.33 -16.66
CA LEU A 248 15.45 1.72 -16.84
C LEU A 248 14.76 2.67 -15.84
N GLY A 249 15.52 3.62 -15.29
CA GLY A 249 14.99 4.87 -14.74
C GLY A 249 13.97 4.74 -13.60
N THR A 250 14.11 3.77 -12.70
CA THR A 250 13.18 3.61 -11.57
C THR A 250 13.88 3.23 -10.26
N ILE A 251 13.42 3.85 -9.16
CA ILE A 251 13.81 3.50 -7.78
C ILE A 251 13.01 2.31 -7.22
N ASN A 252 11.99 1.84 -7.96
CA ASN A 252 11.12 0.72 -7.57
C ASN A 252 11.01 -0.32 -8.71
N PRO A 253 12.11 -0.98 -9.12
CA PRO A 253 12.10 -1.88 -10.25
C PRO A 253 11.33 -3.18 -9.97
N VAL A 254 10.66 -3.72 -10.99
CA VAL A 254 9.98 -5.01 -10.98
C VAL A 254 10.67 -5.92 -11.99
N TYR A 255 11.09 -7.11 -11.54
CA TYR A 255 11.84 -8.07 -12.36
C TYR A 255 10.99 -9.32 -12.67
N ASN A 256 10.40 -9.94 -11.65
CA ASN A 256 9.66 -11.21 -11.76
C ASN A 256 10.43 -12.32 -12.50
N GLU A 257 11.74 -12.41 -12.28
CA GLU A 257 12.62 -13.35 -12.97
C GLU A 257 13.00 -14.54 -12.08
N THR A 258 13.02 -15.74 -12.67
CA THR A 258 13.32 -16.99 -11.97
C THR A 258 14.69 -17.53 -12.34
N PHE A 259 15.48 -17.87 -11.33
CA PHE A 259 16.81 -18.45 -11.46
C PHE A 259 16.89 -19.79 -10.74
N SER A 260 17.34 -20.83 -11.43
CA SER A 260 17.63 -22.13 -10.79
C SER A 260 19.13 -22.42 -10.73
N PHE A 261 19.58 -22.91 -9.58
CA PHE A 261 20.93 -23.38 -9.31
C PHE A 261 20.88 -24.85 -8.89
N LYS A 262 21.87 -25.63 -9.33
CA LYS A 262 22.06 -27.00 -8.85
C LYS A 262 22.92 -26.93 -7.60
N VAL A 263 22.38 -27.39 -6.48
CA VAL A 263 23.01 -27.42 -5.16
C VAL A 263 22.57 -28.71 -4.48
N ASP A 264 23.52 -29.60 -4.22
CA ASP A 264 23.23 -30.87 -3.57
C ASP A 264 22.91 -30.62 -2.08
N GLN A 265 22.10 -31.49 -1.47
CA GLN A 265 21.63 -31.28 -0.10
C GLN A 265 22.77 -31.18 0.90
N ALA A 266 23.85 -31.95 0.68
CA ALA A 266 25.06 -31.93 1.52
C ALA A 266 25.82 -30.58 1.45
N GLU A 267 25.62 -29.79 0.40
CA GLU A 267 26.31 -28.52 0.22
C GLU A 267 25.53 -27.33 0.82
N LEU A 268 24.24 -27.51 1.16
CA LEU A 268 23.36 -26.43 1.62
C LEU A 268 23.84 -25.74 2.90
N ASP A 269 24.48 -26.47 3.81
CA ASP A 269 25.04 -25.93 5.05
C ASP A 269 26.25 -25.01 4.80
N THR A 270 26.81 -25.07 3.60
CA THR A 270 28.00 -24.32 3.18
C THR A 270 27.74 -23.40 1.99
N ALA A 271 26.51 -23.41 1.46
CA ALA A 271 26.06 -22.60 0.35
C ALA A 271 25.52 -21.25 0.84
N SER A 272 25.84 -20.17 0.15
CA SER A 272 25.20 -18.86 0.37
C SER A 272 24.83 -18.21 -0.95
N LEU A 273 23.73 -17.45 -0.92
CA LEU A 273 23.18 -16.72 -2.05
C LEU A 273 23.32 -15.23 -1.79
N SER A 274 23.92 -14.54 -2.74
CA SER A 274 24.14 -13.10 -2.69
C SER A 274 23.34 -12.43 -3.80
N LEU A 275 22.43 -11.53 -3.44
CA LEU A 275 21.72 -10.67 -4.38
C LEU A 275 22.30 -9.26 -4.28
N SER A 276 22.89 -8.78 -5.37
CA SER A 276 23.49 -7.44 -5.45
C SER A 276 22.72 -6.62 -6.46
N LEU A 277 22.19 -5.47 -6.07
CA LEU A 277 21.63 -4.50 -7.01
C LEU A 277 22.73 -3.62 -7.56
N LEU A 278 22.83 -3.57 -8.88
CA LEU A 278 23.77 -2.70 -9.57
C LEU A 278 23.03 -1.73 -10.46
N GLN A 279 23.52 -0.49 -10.47
CA GLN A 279 23.18 0.54 -11.44
C GLN A 279 24.22 0.52 -12.54
N ASN A 280 23.78 0.35 -13.79
CA ASN A 280 24.58 0.52 -14.97
C ASN A 280 24.43 1.96 -15.49
N MET A 281 25.56 2.63 -15.63
CA MET A 281 25.71 3.97 -16.21
C MET A 281 26.32 3.82 -17.60
N GLU A 282 25.89 4.65 -18.55
CA GLU A 282 26.42 4.66 -19.92
C GLU A 282 27.90 5.12 -19.94
N GLY A 283 28.82 4.18 -19.72
CA GLY A 283 30.25 4.45 -19.49
C GLY A 283 31.02 3.35 -18.75
N ASP A 284 30.43 2.15 -18.61
CA ASP A 284 31.01 0.89 -18.11
C ASP A 284 31.33 0.82 -16.60
N LYS A 285 31.00 1.86 -15.83
CA LYS A 285 31.10 1.81 -14.36
C LYS A 285 29.78 1.32 -13.76
N ASN A 286 29.73 0.04 -13.41
CA ASN A 286 28.65 -0.52 -12.60
C ASN A 286 28.79 -0.02 -11.15
N HIS A 287 27.75 0.65 -10.63
CA HIS A 287 27.71 1.09 -9.25
C HIS A 287 26.85 0.14 -8.40
N LEU A 288 27.38 -0.33 -7.27
CA LEU A 288 26.63 -1.20 -6.35
C LEU A 288 25.70 -0.33 -5.49
N LEU A 289 24.39 -0.49 -5.67
CA LEU A 289 23.37 0.21 -4.88
C LEU A 289 23.21 -0.43 -3.50
N GLY A 290 23.34 -1.76 -3.44
CA GLY A 290 23.22 -2.50 -2.20
C GLY A 290 23.24 -4.00 -2.41
N ARG A 291 23.43 -4.74 -1.32
CA ARG A 291 23.56 -6.20 -1.34
C ARG A 291 22.79 -6.82 -0.18
N VAL A 292 22.27 -8.01 -0.41
CA VAL A 292 21.80 -8.91 0.64
C VAL A 292 22.44 -10.29 0.44
N VAL A 293 22.79 -10.95 1.54
CA VAL A 293 23.26 -12.34 1.54
C VAL A 293 22.30 -13.17 2.37
N VAL A 294 21.84 -14.28 1.81
CA VAL A 294 21.03 -15.31 2.48
C VAL A 294 21.80 -16.62 2.49
N GLY A 295 21.64 -17.40 3.55
CA GLY A 295 22.39 -18.64 3.72
C GLY A 295 22.22 -19.20 5.13
N PRO A 296 22.82 -20.36 5.41
CA PRO A 296 22.79 -20.99 6.71
C PRO A 296 23.51 -20.14 7.76
N PHE A 297 23.37 -20.54 9.02
CA PHE A 297 23.83 -19.80 10.18
C PHE A 297 25.34 -19.45 10.15
N MET A 298 26.16 -20.11 9.33
CA MET A 298 27.56 -19.71 9.20
C MET A 298 27.74 -18.35 8.50
N TYR A 299 26.78 -17.94 7.66
CA TYR A 299 26.91 -16.75 6.80
C TYR A 299 25.94 -15.63 7.18
N THR A 300 24.81 -15.95 7.81
CA THR A 300 23.75 -14.96 8.04
C THR A 300 23.11 -15.08 9.42
N ARG A 301 22.41 -14.02 9.84
CA ARG A 301 21.68 -13.87 11.11
C ARG A 301 20.35 -13.19 10.83
N GLY A 302 19.42 -13.24 11.78
CA GLY A 302 18.15 -12.51 11.66
C GLY A 302 17.26 -12.97 10.50
N ARG A 303 16.69 -12.01 9.76
CA ARG A 303 15.66 -12.25 8.74
C ARG A 303 16.18 -13.07 7.56
N GLU A 304 17.44 -12.89 7.20
CA GLU A 304 18.13 -13.58 6.12
C GLU A 304 18.27 -15.08 6.42
N LEU A 305 18.62 -15.41 7.68
CA LEU A 305 18.71 -16.79 8.17
C LEU A 305 17.33 -17.42 8.30
N GLU A 306 16.35 -16.68 8.83
CA GLU A 306 14.96 -17.14 8.91
C GLU A 306 14.40 -17.50 7.53
N HIS A 307 14.67 -16.68 6.51
CA HIS A 307 14.23 -16.95 5.13
C HIS A 307 14.87 -18.22 4.57
N TRP A 308 16.16 -18.43 4.83
CA TRP A 308 16.86 -19.66 4.42
C TRP A 308 16.30 -20.91 5.11
N ASN A 309 16.11 -20.84 6.43
CA ASN A 309 15.58 -21.96 7.21
C ASN A 309 14.12 -22.26 6.84
N GLU A 310 13.29 -21.24 6.61
CA GLU A 310 11.91 -21.42 6.20
C GLU A 310 11.82 -22.09 4.83
N MET A 311 12.69 -21.72 3.88
CA MET A 311 12.79 -22.41 2.58
C MET A 311 13.09 -23.91 2.75
N LEU A 312 14.01 -24.28 3.65
CA LEU A 312 14.35 -25.68 3.90
C LEU A 312 13.23 -26.45 4.59
N ASN A 313 12.48 -25.79 5.48
CA ASN A 313 11.35 -26.39 6.19
C ASN A 313 10.10 -26.56 5.31
N LYS A 314 10.01 -25.85 4.19
CA LYS A 314 8.88 -25.88 3.24
C LYS A 314 9.36 -26.29 1.84
N PRO A 315 9.78 -27.56 1.66
CA PRO A 315 10.33 -28.02 0.38
C PRO A 315 9.30 -27.86 -0.74
N LYS A 316 9.77 -27.44 -1.93
CA LYS A 316 8.96 -27.17 -3.14
C LYS A 316 7.99 -25.98 -3.04
N GLU A 317 7.83 -25.34 -1.89
CA GLU A 317 7.09 -24.08 -1.79
C GLU A 317 8.01 -22.89 -2.04
N LEU A 318 7.46 -21.82 -2.62
CA LEU A 318 8.15 -20.55 -2.80
C LEU A 318 7.93 -19.67 -1.56
N VAL A 319 8.93 -19.62 -0.69
CA VAL A 319 8.93 -18.74 0.47
C VAL A 319 9.35 -17.35 0.01
N LYS A 320 8.50 -16.33 0.23
CA LYS A 320 8.71 -14.96 -0.23
C LYS A 320 8.98 -14.02 0.95
N ARG A 321 10.05 -13.24 0.89
CA ARG A 321 10.40 -12.26 1.94
C ARG A 321 10.99 -10.98 1.35
N TRP A 322 10.87 -9.89 2.10
CA TRP A 322 11.62 -8.65 1.89
C TRP A 322 12.91 -8.68 2.70
N HIS A 323 13.96 -8.09 2.15
CA HIS A 323 15.24 -7.91 2.82
C HIS A 323 15.77 -6.51 2.61
N ALA A 324 16.32 -5.93 3.67
CA ALA A 324 17.02 -4.66 3.63
C ALA A 324 18.32 -4.81 2.83
N LEU A 325 18.62 -3.83 1.98
CA LEU A 325 19.91 -3.77 1.32
C LEU A 325 20.92 -3.10 2.25
N SER A 326 22.13 -3.63 2.31
CA SER A 326 23.26 -3.03 3.03
C SER A 326 24.34 -2.55 2.07
N SER A 327 25.07 -1.52 2.47
CA SER A 327 26.37 -1.19 1.88
C SER A 327 27.36 -2.31 2.19
N SER A 328 28.19 -2.67 1.21
CA SER A 328 29.13 -3.79 1.29
C SER A 328 29.96 -3.76 2.58
N ILE A 329 29.91 -4.84 3.36
CA ILE A 329 30.96 -5.17 4.35
C ILE A 329 32.18 -5.69 3.60
#